data_AF-A0A6H0ZIG7-F1
#
_entry.id   AF-A0A6H0ZIG7-F1
#
_cell.length_a   1.000
_cell.length_b   1.000
_cell.length_c   1.000
_cell.angle_alpha   90.00
_cell.angle_beta   90.00
_cell.angle_gamma   90.00
#
_symmetry.space_group_name_H-M   'P 1'
#
loop_
_entity.id
_entity.type
_entity.pdbx_description
1 polymer ?
#
loop_
_entity_poly.entity_id
_entity_poly.type
_entity_poly.pdbx_seq_one_letter_code
_entity_poly.pdbx_strand_id
1 'polypeptide(L)'
;MLLLEVLLFSAAFVAVILLAAHQIVAQVREYRFYKSNGGDFTVDSGMDNLKLDERVYLNALGLTNWQRFYLFRPFYIVLLIAFAGMMLFSLF
;
A
#
# COMPACT_ATOMS: atom_id res chain seq x y z
N MET A 1 19.90 -22.17 -12.75
CA MET A 1 19.57 -21.83 -11.36
C MET A 1 19.72 -20.33 -11.14
N LEU A 2 20.92 -19.76 -11.33
CA LEU A 2 21.21 -18.33 -11.13
C LEU A 2 20.34 -17.37 -11.98
N LEU A 3 20.08 -17.68 -13.25
CA LEU A 3 19.18 -16.86 -14.10
C LEU A 3 17.75 -16.79 -13.54
N LEU A 4 17.20 -17.93 -13.10
CA LEU A 4 15.84 -18.00 -12.57
C LEU A 4 15.72 -17.23 -11.26
N GLU A 5 16.73 -17.31 -10.41
CA GLU A 5 16.82 -16.59 -9.14
C GLU A 5 16.81 -15.07 -9.34
N VAL A 6 17.63 -14.57 -10.29
CA VAL A 6 17.64 -13.14 -10.65
C VAL A 6 16.28 -12.69 -11.20
N LEU A 7 15.64 -13.51 -12.05
CA LEU A 7 14.32 -13.21 -12.59
C LEU A 7 13.25 -13.15 -11.49
N LEU A 8 13.25 -14.12 -10.58
CA LEU A 8 12.30 -14.18 -9.46
C LEU A 8 12.50 -12.99 -8.50
N PHE A 9 13.74 -12.71 -8.12
CA PHE A 9 14.06 -11.55 -7.29
C PHE A 9 13.59 -10.25 -7.94
N SER A 10 13.95 -10.05 -9.21
CA SER A 10 13.59 -8.84 -9.95
C SER A 10 12.06 -8.68 -10.07
N ALA A 11 11.34 -9.75 -10.39
CA ALA A 11 9.89 -9.72 -10.50
C ALA A 11 9.22 -9.40 -9.15
N ALA A 12 9.66 -10.03 -8.07
CA ALA A 12 9.15 -9.76 -6.72
C ALA A 12 9.45 -8.32 -6.29
N PHE A 13 10.68 -7.84 -6.54
CA PHE A 13 11.10 -6.49 -6.17
C PHE A 13 10.28 -5.44 -6.91
N VAL A 14 10.13 -5.60 -8.24
CA VAL A 14 9.30 -4.71 -9.07
C VAL A 14 7.85 -4.71 -8.57
N ALA A 15 7.29 -5.87 -8.22
CA ALA A 15 5.93 -5.95 -7.68
C ALA A 15 5.78 -5.16 -6.37
N VAL A 16 6.73 -5.26 -5.45
CA VAL A 16 6.71 -4.51 -4.18
C VAL A 16 6.79 -3.01 -4.42
N ILE A 17 7.68 -2.56 -5.31
CA ILE A 17 7.83 -1.14 -5.64
C ILE A 17 6.56 -0.58 -6.31
N LEU A 18 5.98 -1.32 -7.26
CA LEU A 18 4.72 -0.92 -7.91
C LEU A 18 3.57 -0.85 -6.90
N LEU A 19 3.51 -1.78 -5.96
CA LEU A 19 2.52 -1.77 -4.90
C LEU A 19 2.69 -0.57 -3.97
N ALA A 20 3.92 -0.24 -3.57
CA ALA A 20 4.21 0.94 -2.75
C ALA A 20 3.82 2.23 -3.48
N ALA A 21 4.17 2.35 -4.76
CA ALA A 21 3.81 3.49 -5.59
C ALA A 21 2.29 3.64 -5.72
N HIS A 22 1.56 2.54 -5.93
CA HIS A 22 0.10 2.55 -5.98
C HIS A 22 -0.50 3.09 -4.67
N GLN A 23 -0.01 2.61 -3.52
CA GLN A 23 -0.49 3.05 -2.20
C GLN A 23 -0.20 4.53 -1.94
N ILE A 24 0.97 5.03 -2.35
CA ILE A 24 1.30 6.47 -2.26
C ILE A 24 0.35 7.30 -3.13
N VAL A 25 0.10 6.88 -4.37
CA VAL A 25 -0.81 7.59 -5.27
C VAL A 25 -2.25 7.60 -4.73
N ALA A 26 -2.72 6.47 -4.20
CA ALA A 26 -4.02 6.39 -3.54
C ALA A 26 -4.10 7.34 -2.34
N GLN A 27 -3.07 7.39 -1.49
CA GLN A 27 -2.98 8.32 -0.36
C GLN A 27 -3.11 9.78 -0.80
N VAL A 28 -2.37 10.19 -1.84
CA VAL A 28 -2.42 11.56 -2.35
C VAL A 28 -3.80 11.90 -2.92
N ARG A 29 -4.43 10.96 -3.63
CA ARG A 29 -5.78 11.15 -4.19
C ARG A 29 -6.84 11.25 -3.10
N GLU A 30 -6.80 10.37 -2.11
CA GLU A 30 -7.70 10.43 -0.96
C GLU A 30 -7.53 11.72 -0.16
N TYR A 31 -6.29 12.17 0.04
CA TYR A 31 -6.03 13.44 0.70
C TYR A 31 -6.75 14.60 -0.01
N ARG A 32 -6.67 14.64 -1.35
CA ARG A 32 -7.35 15.67 -2.15
C ARG A 32 -8.88 15.55 -2.03
N PHE A 33 -9.41 14.33 -2.07
CA PHE A 33 -10.84 14.06 -1.93
C PHE A 33 -11.39 14.52 -0.58
N TYR A 34 -10.76 14.11 0.53
CA TYR A 34 -11.21 14.53 1.85
C TYR A 34 -11.03 16.02 2.05
N LYS A 35 -9.95 16.61 1.53
CA LYS A 35 -9.76 18.07 1.57
C LYS A 35 -10.85 18.82 0.79
N SER A 36 -11.29 18.34 -0.37
CA SER A 36 -12.37 18.97 -1.13
C SER A 36 -13.74 18.77 -0.49
N ASN A 37 -13.94 17.68 0.27
CA ASN A 37 -15.17 17.38 1.00
C ASN A 37 -15.16 17.95 2.44
N GLY A 38 -14.37 18.99 2.72
CA GLY A 38 -14.35 19.64 4.04
C GLY A 38 -13.81 18.75 5.17
N GLY A 39 -13.10 17.67 4.85
CA GLY A 39 -12.62 16.68 5.81
C GLY A 39 -13.65 15.63 6.22
N ASP A 40 -14.72 15.44 5.44
CA ASP A 40 -15.73 14.43 5.73
C ASP A 40 -15.25 13.01 5.41
N PHE A 41 -14.98 12.23 6.45
CA PHE A 41 -14.59 10.82 6.37
C PHE A 41 -15.77 9.84 6.40
N THR A 42 -17.01 10.31 6.46
CA THR A 42 -18.18 9.41 6.38
C THR A 42 -18.38 8.87 4.97
N VAL A 43 -17.91 9.60 3.95
CA VAL A 43 -17.98 9.21 2.54
C VAL A 43 -16.72 8.46 2.14
N ASP A 44 -16.89 7.28 1.53
CA ASP A 44 -15.76 6.55 0.95
C ASP A 44 -15.27 7.23 -0.33
N SER A 45 -13.99 7.55 -0.36
CA SER A 45 -13.32 8.10 -1.54
C SER A 45 -13.30 7.15 -2.74
N GLY A 46 -13.41 5.83 -2.52
CA GLY A 46 -13.31 4.81 -3.57
C GLY A 46 -11.96 4.78 -4.30
N MET A 47 -10.94 5.48 -3.79
CA MET A 47 -9.62 5.60 -4.44
C MET A 47 -8.71 4.40 -4.17
N ASP A 48 -9.06 3.56 -3.19
CA ASP A 48 -8.38 2.30 -2.90
C ASP A 48 -8.95 1.15 -3.73
N ASN A 49 -8.58 1.06 -5.00
CA ASN A 49 -9.11 0.03 -5.89
C ASN A 49 -8.69 -1.40 -5.50
N LEU A 50 -7.57 -1.55 -4.80
CA LEU A 50 -7.07 -2.86 -4.37
C LEU A 50 -7.74 -3.33 -3.09
N LYS A 51 -8.31 -2.39 -2.30
CA LYS A 51 -9.01 -2.67 -1.05
C LYS A 51 -8.24 -3.66 -0.17
N LEU A 52 -6.95 -3.37 0.03
CA LEU A 52 -6.04 -4.30 0.70
C LEU A 52 -6.48 -4.54 2.15
N ASP A 53 -7.08 -3.55 2.79
CA ASP A 53 -7.71 -3.64 4.11
C ASP A 53 -8.88 -4.63 4.18
N GLU A 54 -9.63 -4.81 3.09
CA GLU A 54 -10.73 -5.78 3.00
C GLU A 54 -10.24 -7.19 2.60
N ARG A 55 -9.09 -7.30 1.93
CA ARG A 55 -8.55 -8.56 1.38
C ARG A 55 -7.57 -9.30 2.30
N VAL A 56 -7.09 -8.69 3.37
CA VAL A 56 -6.21 -9.37 4.35
C VAL A 56 -7.04 -10.44 5.08
N TYR A 57 -6.72 -11.70 4.76
CA TYR A 57 -7.57 -12.90 4.76
C TYR A 57 -8.17 -13.39 6.10
N LEU A 58 -8.10 -12.62 7.20
CA LEU A 58 -8.59 -13.08 8.51
C LEU A 58 -9.63 -12.18 9.17
N ASN A 59 -9.77 -10.93 8.74
CA ASN A 59 -10.87 -10.05 9.12
C ASN A 59 -10.80 -8.85 8.18
N ALA A 60 -11.90 -8.52 7.49
CA ALA A 60 -12.06 -7.16 7.02
C ALA A 60 -11.86 -6.29 8.27
N LEU A 61 -10.81 -5.48 8.29
CA LEU A 61 -10.35 -4.83 9.53
C LEU A 61 -11.41 -3.86 10.11
N GLY A 62 -12.54 -3.67 9.41
CA GLY A 62 -13.65 -2.83 9.83
C GLY A 62 -13.22 -1.38 9.98
N LEU A 63 -12.11 -0.99 9.34
CA LEU A 63 -11.50 0.30 9.52
C LEU A 63 -12.43 1.37 8.97
N THR A 64 -12.63 2.41 9.76
CA THR A 64 -13.25 3.61 9.23
C THR A 64 -12.33 4.24 8.18
N ASN A 65 -12.91 5.00 7.25
CA ASN A 65 -12.14 5.73 6.23
C ASN A 65 -11.01 6.58 6.82
N TRP A 66 -11.24 7.16 8.00
CA TRP A 66 -10.24 7.91 8.75
C TRP A 66 -9.09 7.02 9.23
N GLN A 67 -9.39 5.86 9.81
CA GLN A 67 -8.37 4.90 10.28
C GLN A 67 -7.57 4.35 9.11
N ARG A 68 -8.24 4.04 7.98
CA ARG A 68 -7.58 3.58 6.77
C ARG A 68 -6.59 4.63 6.23
N PHE A 69 -7.04 5.89 6.17
CA PHE A 69 -6.28 7.00 5.62
C PHE A 69 -5.09 7.42 6.49
N TYR A 70 -5.27 7.56 7.82
CA TYR A 70 -4.23 8.08 8.70
C TYR A 70 -3.34 7.02 9.35
N LEU A 71 -3.84 5.80 9.55
CA LEU A 71 -3.10 4.76 10.25
C LEU A 71 -2.65 3.66 9.29
N PHE A 72 -3.61 2.98 8.67
CA PHE A 72 -3.33 1.76 7.90
C PHE A 72 -2.46 2.05 6.68
N ARG A 73 -2.85 2.98 5.81
CA ARG A 73 -2.13 3.21 4.57
C ARG A 73 -0.72 3.75 4.77
N PRO A 74 -0.47 4.77 5.62
CA PRO A 74 0.89 5.22 5.92
C PRO A 74 1.76 4.10 6.49
N PHE A 75 1.23 3.31 7.43
CA PHE A 75 1.94 2.17 8.00
C PHE A 75 2.26 1.12 6.94
N TYR A 76 1.31 0.81 6.06
CA TYR A 76 1.48 -0.16 4.99
C TYR A 76 2.53 0.30 3.96
N ILE A 77 2.55 1.59 3.60
CA ILE A 77 3.60 2.17 2.75
C ILE A 77 4.98 2.01 3.40
N VAL A 78 5.10 2.30 4.70
CA VAL A 78 6.36 2.12 5.45
C VAL A 78 6.79 0.66 5.45
N LEU A 79 5.87 -0.28 5.67
CA LEU A 79 6.18 -1.71 5.61
C LEU A 79 6.67 -2.15 4.23
N LEU A 80 6.05 -1.66 3.14
CA LEU A 80 6.50 -1.98 1.78
C LEU A 80 7.89 -1.43 1.49
N ILE A 81 8.20 -0.21 1.95
CA ILE A 81 9.54 0.38 1.81
C ILE A 81 10.57 -0.41 2.63
N ALA A 82 10.26 -0.75 3.88
CA ALA A 82 11.13 -1.55 4.72
C ALA A 82 11.37 -2.95 4.11
N PHE A 83 10.32 -3.57 3.58
CA PHE A 83 10.39 -4.86 2.90
C PHE A 83 11.27 -4.80 1.65
N ALA A 84 11.09 -3.78 0.80
CA ALA A 84 11.96 -3.54 -0.36
C ALA A 84 13.43 -3.34 0.07
N GLY A 85 13.66 -2.60 1.16
CA GLY A 85 14.99 -2.43 1.74
C GLY A 85 15.61 -3.74 2.21
N MET A 86 14.84 -4.60 2.88
CA MET A 86 15.31 -5.93 3.28
C MET A 86 15.61 -6.84 2.08
N MET A 87 14.80 -6.75 1.01
CA MET A 87 15.08 -7.48 -0.25
C MET A 87 16.44 -7.06 -0.83
N LEU A 88 16.72 -5.76 -0.90
CA LEU A 88 18.03 -5.28 -1.36
C LEU A 88 19.16 -5.69 -0.44
N PHE A 89 18.95 -5.62 0.88
CA PHE A 89 19.95 -6.07 1.86
C PHE A 89 20.28 -7.55 1.71
N SER A 90 19.29 -8.39 1.38
CA SER A 90 19.50 -9.84 1.18
C SER A 90 20.39 -10.21 0.00
N LEU A 91 20.77 -9.24 -0.86
CA LEU A 91 21.73 -9.44 -1.96
C LEU A 91 23.20 -9.33 -1.53
N PHE A 92 23.48 -8.87 -0.29
CA PHE A 92 24.83 -8.70 0.27
C PHE A 92 25.14 -9.77 1.31
#